data_AF-A0A2V6F5C3-F1
#
_entry.id   AF-A0A2V6F5C3-F1
#
_cell.length_a   1.000
_cell.length_b   1.000
_cell.length_c   1.000
_cell.angle_alpha   90.00
_cell.angle_beta   90.00
_cell.angle_gamma   90.00
#
_symmetry.space_group_name_H-M   'P 1'
#
loop_
_entity.id
_entity.type
_entity.pdbx_description
1 polymer ?
#
loop_
_entity_poly.entity_id
_entity_poly.type
_entity_poly.pdbx_seq_one_letter_code
_entity_poly.pdbx_strand_id
1 'polypeptide(L)'
;MLMRSRFAPMKPAQFAFWFALCSFSSLLATEAATLKSRSISPEYFAVLRGGDVLKLREALDRGASPNARDATGNTPLMLASVYGGLASMRLLI
;
A
#
# COMPACT_ATOMS: atom_id res chain seq x y z
N MET A 1 24.55 -17.14 49.00
CA MET A 1 25.71 -17.44 48.13
C MET A 1 25.16 -17.93 46.80
N LEU A 2 25.59 -17.31 45.70
CA LEU A 2 24.93 -17.17 44.39
C LEU A 2 24.79 -18.42 43.51
N MET A 3 23.79 -18.32 42.63
CA MET A 3 23.43 -19.12 41.46
C MET A 3 24.57 -19.83 40.72
N ARG A 4 24.31 -21.05 40.26
CA ARG A 4 25.09 -21.70 39.20
C ARG A 4 24.16 -22.11 38.05
N SER A 5 23.75 -21.10 37.29
CA SER A 5 23.06 -21.25 36.01
C SER A 5 24.01 -21.90 35.00
N ARG A 6 23.66 -23.10 34.53
CA ARG A 6 24.41 -23.82 33.49
C ARG A 6 24.14 -23.15 32.14
N PHE A 7 25.04 -22.27 31.72
CA PHE A 7 25.12 -21.84 30.33
C PHE A 7 25.68 -22.99 29.48
N ALA A 8 24.86 -23.51 28.56
CA ALA A 8 25.32 -24.43 27.51
C ALA A 8 25.87 -23.61 26.32
N PRO A 9 27.07 -23.91 25.79
CA PRO A 9 27.60 -23.22 24.62
C PRO A 9 26.92 -23.75 23.35
N MET A 10 26.29 -22.86 22.59
CA MET A 10 25.75 -23.14 21.26
C MET A 10 26.89 -23.38 20.26
N LYS A 11 26.75 -24.38 19.38
CA LYS A 11 27.78 -24.80 18.42
C LYS A 11 27.96 -23.72 17.32
N PRO A 12 29.21 -23.34 16.95
CA PRO A 12 29.50 -22.22 16.04
C PRO A 12 28.94 -22.41 14.61
N ALA A 13 28.60 -23.65 14.22
CA ALA A 13 28.02 -23.96 12.91
C ALA A 13 26.60 -23.37 12.69
N GLN A 14 25.86 -23.07 13.76
CA GLN A 14 24.49 -22.55 13.66
C GLN A 14 24.44 -21.05 13.32
N PHE A 15 25.51 -20.31 13.64
CA PHE A 15 25.65 -18.89 13.30
C PHE A 15 25.85 -18.66 11.81
N ALA A 16 26.71 -19.46 11.16
CA ALA A 16 26.97 -19.35 9.73
C ALA A 16 25.70 -19.61 8.89
N PHE A 17 24.86 -20.56 9.34
CA PHE A 17 23.57 -20.86 8.72
C PHE A 17 22.61 -19.67 8.78
N TRP A 18 22.54 -18.97 9.92
CA TRP A 18 21.74 -17.76 10.09
C TRP A 18 22.26 -16.57 9.28
N PHE A 19 23.58 -16.40 9.19
CA PHE A 19 24.21 -15.34 8.39
C PHE A 19 24.00 -15.52 6.87
N ALA A 20 24.05 -16.77 6.38
CA ALA A 20 23.78 -17.08 4.98
C ALA A 20 22.31 -16.89 4.60
N LEU A 21 21.38 -17.27 5.49
CA LEU A 21 19.93 -17.07 5.29
C LEU A 21 19.56 -15.57 5.23
N CYS A 22 20.23 -14.74 6.05
CA CYS A 22 20.03 -13.29 6.06
C CYS A 22 20.53 -12.61 4.78
N SER A 23 21.65 -13.05 4.22
CA SER A 23 22.14 -12.54 2.93
C SER A 23 21.19 -12.87 1.77
N PHE A 24 20.50 -14.01 1.83
CA PHE A 24 19.55 -14.41 0.80
C PHE A 24 18.27 -13.54 0.82
N SER A 25 17.85 -13.07 1.99
CA SER A 25 16.71 -12.15 2.14
C SER A 25 16.94 -10.79 1.47
N SER A 26 18.19 -10.34 1.35
CA SER A 26 18.48 -9.04 0.73
C SER A 26 18.28 -9.05 -0.79
N LEU A 27 18.34 -10.22 -1.45
CA LEU A 27 18.21 -10.31 -2.91
C LEU A 27 16.76 -10.42 -3.40
N LEU A 28 15.81 -10.79 -2.52
CA LEU A 28 14.37 -10.81 -2.84
C LEU A 28 13.65 -9.48 -2.51
N ALA A 29 14.28 -8.61 -1.73
CA ALA A 29 13.66 -7.36 -1.27
C ALA A 29 13.66 -6.25 -2.34
N THR A 30 14.46 -6.40 -3.40
CA THR A 30 14.64 -5.34 -4.40
C THR A 30 13.48 -5.24 -5.40
N GLU A 31 12.69 -6.32 -5.60
CA GLU A 31 11.53 -6.28 -6.51
C GLU A 31 10.26 -5.72 -5.84
N ALA A 32 10.10 -5.91 -4.52
CA ALA A 32 8.92 -5.45 -3.78
C ALA A 32 8.83 -3.93 -3.61
N ALA A 33 9.94 -3.21 -3.82
CA ALA A 33 10.01 -1.75 -3.62
C ALA A 33 9.41 -0.93 -4.78
N THR A 34 8.93 -1.58 -5.86
CA THR A 34 8.20 -0.90 -6.95
C THR A 34 6.68 -0.90 -6.79
N LEU A 35 6.16 -1.34 -5.63
CA LEU A 35 4.84 -0.90 -5.15
C LEU A 35 4.91 0.55 -4.62
N LYS A 36 5.59 1.42 -5.38
CA LYS A 36 5.55 2.86 -5.21
C LYS A 36 4.10 3.26 -5.39
N SER A 37 3.37 3.34 -4.27
CA SER A 37 2.06 3.93 -4.08
C SER A 37 1.21 3.89 -5.37
N ARG A 38 0.36 2.88 -5.51
CA ARG A 38 -0.73 2.86 -6.49
C ARG A 38 -1.62 4.06 -6.17
N SER A 39 -1.24 5.21 -6.72
CA SER A 39 -1.28 6.44 -5.95
C SER A 39 -2.70 6.94 -5.84
N ILE A 40 -3.20 6.97 -4.61
CA ILE A 40 -4.25 7.88 -4.21
C ILE A 40 -3.62 9.28 -4.32
N SER A 41 -3.55 9.78 -5.56
CA SER A 41 -2.94 11.06 -5.88
C SER A 41 -3.98 12.16 -5.72
N PRO A 42 -3.58 13.38 -5.37
CA PRO A 42 -4.47 14.54 -5.40
C PRO A 42 -5.18 14.70 -6.76
N GLU A 43 -4.55 14.22 -7.83
CA GLU A 43 -5.10 14.21 -9.19
C GLU A 43 -6.33 13.30 -9.33
N TYR A 44 -6.36 12.15 -8.64
CA TYR A 44 -7.54 11.27 -8.63
C TYR A 44 -8.79 11.99 -8.12
N PHE A 45 -8.64 12.79 -7.06
CA PHE A 45 -9.74 13.59 -6.52
C PHE A 45 -10.04 14.84 -7.36
N ALA A 46 -9.10 15.33 -8.15
CA ALA A 46 -9.36 16.40 -9.11
C ALA A 46 -10.28 15.93 -10.25
N VAL A 47 -10.13 14.69 -10.71
CA VAL A 47 -11.01 14.08 -11.71
C VAL A 47 -12.47 14.03 -11.23
N LEU A 48 -12.68 13.63 -9.97
CA LEU A 48 -14.00 13.60 -9.35
C LEU A 48 -14.64 14.98 -9.23
N ARG A 49 -13.84 15.99 -8.88
CA ARG A 49 -14.28 17.39 -8.81
C ARG A 49 -14.60 18.00 -10.18
N GLY A 50 -13.96 17.50 -11.24
CA GLY A 50 -14.26 17.87 -12.62
C GLY A 50 -15.43 17.11 -13.24
N GLY A 51 -15.91 16.02 -12.61
CA GLY A 51 -16.98 15.17 -13.12
C GLY A 51 -16.64 14.42 -14.41
N ASP A 52 -15.36 14.23 -14.70
CA ASP A 52 -14.90 13.52 -15.90
C ASP A 52 -14.96 12.00 -15.68
N VAL A 53 -16.08 11.42 -16.10
CA VAL A 53 -16.39 9.99 -15.94
C VAL A 53 -15.37 9.09 -16.63
N LEU A 54 -14.84 9.51 -17.78
CA LEU A 54 -13.86 8.70 -18.54
C LEU A 54 -12.54 8.63 -17.80
N LYS A 55 -12.04 9.77 -17.31
CA LYS A 55 -10.82 9.78 -16.49
C LYS A 55 -11.01 9.05 -15.17
N LEU A 56 -12.21 9.11 -14.58
CA LEU A 56 -12.52 8.37 -13.36
C LEU A 56 -12.43 6.86 -13.62
N ARG A 57 -13.02 6.39 -14.72
CA ARG A 57 -12.95 5.00 -15.15
C ARG A 57 -11.50 4.55 -15.36
N GLU A 58 -10.71 5.31 -16.11
CA GLU A 58 -9.30 4.98 -16.32
C GLU A 58 -8.50 4.93 -15.02
N ALA A 59 -8.76 5.84 -14.08
CA ALA A 59 -8.09 5.83 -12.79
C ALA A 59 -8.45 4.58 -11.97
N LEU A 60 -9.72 4.18 -11.97
CA LEU A 60 -10.17 2.93 -11.34
C LEU A 60 -9.54 1.71 -12.01
N ASP A 61 -9.48 1.67 -13.34
CA ASP A 61 -8.86 0.59 -14.10
C ASP A 61 -7.34 0.48 -13.81
N ARG A 62 -6.66 1.60 -13.51
CA ARG A 62 -5.27 1.62 -13.03
C ARG A 62 -5.11 1.16 -11.57
N GLY A 63 -6.21 0.87 -10.88
CA GLY A 63 -6.25 0.37 -9.51
C GLY A 63 -6.34 1.46 -8.45
N ALA A 64 -6.88 2.64 -8.78
CA ALA A 64 -7.26 3.62 -7.78
C ALA A 64 -8.33 3.04 -6.84
N SER A 65 -8.23 3.34 -5.55
CA SER A 65 -9.20 2.84 -4.58
C SER A 65 -10.51 3.65 -4.65
N PRO A 66 -11.67 3.00 -4.87
CA PRO A 66 -12.98 3.68 -4.83
C PRO A 66 -13.35 4.15 -3.42
N ASN A 67 -12.69 3.60 -2.39
CA ASN A 67 -12.88 3.95 -0.97
C ASN A 67 -11.72 4.76 -0.40
N ALA A 68 -10.87 5.34 -1.25
CA ALA A 68 -9.82 6.25 -0.82
C ALA A 68 -10.39 7.40 0.01
N ARG A 69 -9.56 8.05 0.82
CA ARG A 69 -9.94 9.30 1.50
C ARG A 69 -8.98 10.39 1.07
N ASP A 70 -9.52 11.57 0.76
CA ASP A 70 -8.71 12.75 0.49
C ASP A 70 -8.14 13.35 1.79
N ALA A 71 -7.41 14.46 1.68
CA ALA A 71 -6.81 15.14 2.83
C ALA A 71 -7.85 15.65 3.87
N THR A 72 -9.11 15.77 3.48
CA THR A 72 -10.22 16.19 4.35
C THR A 72 -11.07 15.02 4.83
N GLY A 73 -10.72 13.78 4.46
CA GLY A 73 -11.45 12.58 4.84
C GLY A 73 -12.62 12.22 3.92
N ASN A 74 -12.84 12.94 2.82
CA ASN A 74 -13.92 12.65 1.88
C ASN A 74 -13.59 11.42 1.05
N THR A 75 -14.61 10.59 0.81
CA THR A 75 -14.50 9.46 -0.13
C THR A 75 -14.78 9.91 -1.57
N PRO A 76 -14.32 9.15 -2.58
CA PRO A 76 -14.70 9.35 -3.97
C PRO A 76 -16.20 9.47 -4.17
N LEU A 77 -16.99 8.65 -3.49
CA LEU A 77 -18.45 8.68 -3.60
C LEU A 77 -19.05 9.98 -3.05
N MET A 78 -18.50 10.52 -1.94
CA MET A 78 -18.92 11.83 -1.40
C MET A 78 -18.64 12.93 -2.42
N LEU A 79 -17.44 12.93 -3.03
CA LEU A 79 -17.06 13.93 -4.03
C LEU A 79 -17.86 13.78 -5.33
N ALA A 80 -18.11 12.56 -5.79
CA ALA A 80 -18.96 12.30 -6.95
C ALA A 80 -20.42 12.76 -6.73
N SER A 81 -20.93 12.64 -5.50
CA SER A 81 -22.26 13.12 -5.14
C SER A 81 -22.38 14.64 -5.21
N VAL A 82 -21.30 15.37 -4.87
CA VAL A 82 -21.28 16.83 -4.87
C VAL A 82 -20.93 17.40 -6.25
N TYR A 83 -19.99 16.77 -6.96
CA TYR A 83 -19.38 17.34 -8.17
C TYR A 83 -19.53 16.49 -9.44
N GLY A 84 -19.50 15.14 -9.32
CA GLY A 84 -19.32 14.24 -10.46
C GLY A 84 -20.60 13.69 -11.10
N GLY A 85 -21.74 13.85 -10.44
CA GLY A 85 -23.05 13.43 -10.94
C GLY A 85 -23.27 11.92 -10.98
N LEU A 86 -24.46 11.53 -11.47
CA LEU A 86 -24.96 10.14 -11.39
C LEU A 86 -24.03 9.13 -12.07
N ALA A 87 -23.44 9.47 -13.21
CA ALA A 87 -22.55 8.57 -13.95
C ALA A 87 -21.27 8.25 -13.17
N SER A 88 -20.66 9.26 -12.53
CA SER A 88 -19.49 9.06 -11.67
C SER A 88 -19.84 8.26 -10.42
N MET A 89 -21.00 8.53 -9.82
CA MET A 89 -21.49 7.75 -8.68
C MET A 89 -21.67 6.27 -9.06
N ARG A 90 -22.30 5.98 -10.21
CA ARG A 90 -22.50 4.62 -10.72
C ARG A 90 -21.22 3.83 -10.98
N LEU A 91 -20.08 4.50 -11.19
CA LEU A 91 -18.79 3.81 -11.33
C LEU A 91 -18.16 3.42 -9.99
N LEU A 92 -18.61 4.00 -8.88
CA LEU A 92 -18.00 3.85 -7.56
C LEU A 92 -18.76 2.90 -6.62
N ILE A 93 -19.92 2.39 -7.05
CA ILE A 93 -20.79 1.42 -6.36
C ILE A 93 -20.76 0.10 -7.12
#